data_AF-A0A0C3PIS2-F1
#
_entry.id   AF-A0A0C3PIS2-F1
#
_cell.length_a   1.000
_cell.length_b   1.000
_cell.length_c   1.000
_cell.angle_alpha   90.00
_cell.angle_beta   90.00
_cell.angle_gamma   90.00
#
_symmetry.space_group_name_H-M   'P 1'
#
loop_
_entity.id
_entity.type
_entity.pdbx_description
1 polymer ?
#
loop_
_entity_poly.entity_id
_entity_poly.type
_entity_poly.pdbx_seq_one_letter_code
_entity_poly.pdbx_strand_id
1 'polypeptide(L)' 'MDAERQTFRTGNPYEARFGYARAVRRGPFVFVSGTTSVDPACGTAALGDVEPAATMIVGARFVAPEMKVEIEADAVVLG' A
#
# COMPACT_ATOMS: atom_id res chain seq x y z
N MET A 1 0.57 -5.34 -26.83
CA MET A 1 1.22 -4.05 -26.50
C MET A 1 1.31 -4.01 -24.99
N ASP A 2 2.50 -3.89 -24.42
CA ASP A 2 2.63 -3.76 -22.97
C ASP A 2 1.93 -2.50 -22.53
N ALA A 3 1.03 -2.63 -21.54
CA ALA A 3 0.34 -1.47 -21.00
C ALA A 3 1.37 -0.49 -20.41
N GLU A 4 1.19 0.81 -20.62
CA GLU A 4 2.14 1.81 -20.15
C GLU A 4 2.25 1.81 -18.61
N ARG A 5 3.47 2.03 -18.12
CA ARG A 5 3.75 2.21 -16.69
C ARG A 5 3.30 3.58 -16.23
N GLN A 6 2.43 3.64 -15.23
CA GLN A 6 2.21 4.87 -14.47
C GLN A 6 2.66 4.66 -13.02
N THR A 7 3.42 5.61 -12.48
CA THR A 7 3.86 5.58 -11.07
C THR A 7 3.37 6.79 -10.33
N PHE A 8 2.88 6.59 -9.12
CA PHE A 8 2.52 7.64 -8.18
C PHE A 8 3.51 7.65 -7.02
N ARG A 9 3.99 8.84 -6.65
CA ARG A 9 4.91 9.06 -5.53
C ARG A 9 4.35 10.14 -4.62
N THR A 10 4.67 10.05 -3.33
CA THR A 10 4.15 10.99 -2.34
C THR A 10 5.20 11.99 -1.88
N GLY A 11 6.40 11.51 -1.52
CA GLY A 11 7.37 12.28 -0.74
C GLY A 11 7.69 11.63 0.60
N ASN A 12 7.05 10.50 0.93
CA ASN A 12 7.49 9.64 2.02
C ASN A 12 9.00 9.35 1.87
N PRO A 13 9.83 9.59 2.90
CA PRO A 13 11.27 9.44 2.82
C PRO A 13 11.73 8.02 2.47
N TYR A 14 10.93 7.01 2.81
CA TYR A 14 11.23 5.61 2.49
C TYR A 14 11.17 5.33 0.98
N GLU A 15 10.35 6.05 0.21
CA GLU A 15 10.26 5.89 -1.26
C GLU A 15 11.61 6.20 -1.92
N ALA A 16 12.25 7.29 -1.50
CA ALA A 16 13.59 7.66 -1.98
C ALA A 16 14.69 6.76 -1.40
N ARG A 17 14.60 6.42 -0.11
CA ARG A 17 15.62 5.61 0.59
C ARG A 17 15.70 4.18 0.08
N PHE A 18 14.58 3.55 -0.24
CA PHE A 18 14.50 2.15 -0.65
C PHE A 18 14.17 1.95 -2.13
N GLY A 19 13.86 3.03 -2.87
CA GLY A 19 13.71 2.98 -4.33
C GLY A 19 12.38 2.38 -4.81
N TYR A 20 11.27 2.71 -4.15
CA TYR A 20 9.92 2.28 -4.57
C TYR A 20 8.99 3.48 -4.88
N ALA A 21 7.80 3.19 -5.38
CA ALA A 21 6.74 4.17 -5.61
C ALA A 21 5.52 3.82 -4.75
N ARG A 22 4.75 4.83 -4.32
CA ARG A 22 3.54 4.62 -3.50
C ARG A 22 2.53 3.72 -4.21
N ALA A 23 2.36 3.93 -5.51
CA ALA A 23 1.52 3.06 -6.32
C ALA A 23 2.08 2.94 -7.73
N VAL A 24 1.83 1.80 -8.36
CA VAL A 24 2.13 1.56 -9.77
C VAL A 24 0.88 1.04 -10.45
N ARG A 25 0.47 1.70 -11.53
CA ARG A 25 -0.57 1.22 -12.44
C ARG A 25 0.05 0.60 -13.69
N ARG A 26 -0.56 -0.51 -14.13
CA ARG A 26 -0.15 -1.27 -15.30
C ARG A 26 -1.37 -1.91 -15.94
N GLY A 27 -1.91 -1.26 -16.97
CA GLY A 27 -3.22 -1.60 -17.53
C GLY A 27 -4.34 -1.33 -16.50
N PRO A 28 -5.23 -2.31 -16.23
CA PRO A 28 -6.29 -2.13 -15.24
C PRO A 28 -5.78 -2.33 -13.80
N PHE A 29 -4.62 -2.93 -13.60
CA PHE A 29 -4.10 -3.27 -12.27
C PHE A 29 -3.39 -2.09 -11.62
N VAL A 30 -3.66 -1.88 -10.34
CA VAL A 30 -3.02 -0.90 -9.47
C VAL A 30 -2.50 -1.62 -8.24
N PHE A 31 -1.20 -1.51 -7.98
CA PHE A 31 -0.54 -2.07 -6.81
C PHE A 31 -0.09 -0.93 -5.90
N VAL A 32 -0.49 -0.97 -4.63
CA VAL A 32 -0.14 0.05 -3.62
C VAL A 32 0.87 -0.52 -2.65
N SER A 33 1.99 0.17 -2.48
CA SER A 33 3.03 -0.23 -1.52
C SER A 33 2.50 -0.24 -0.09
N GLY A 34 3.11 -1.05 0.75
CA GLY A 34 2.89 -1.07 2.19
C GLY A 34 2.77 0.32 2.82
N THR A 35 1.66 0.51 3.52
CA THR A 35 1.33 1.76 4.19
C THR A 35 1.12 1.49 5.67
N THR A 36 1.94 2.12 6.49
CA THR A 36 1.91 2.00 7.95
C THR A 36 1.29 3.23 8.58
N SER A 37 0.72 3.03 9.77
CA SER A 37 0.36 4.12 10.67
C SER A 37 1.21 4.04 11.94
N VAL A 38 1.62 5.20 12.44
CA VAL A 38 2.24 5.36 13.77
C VAL A 38 1.22 5.82 14.81
N ASP A 39 -0.02 6.14 14.38
CA ASP A 39 -1.08 6.61 15.26
C ASP A 39 -1.73 5.40 15.99
N PRO A 40 -1.63 5.32 17.32
CA PRO A 40 -2.25 4.24 18.09
C PRO A 40 -3.78 4.32 18.12
N ALA A 41 -4.38 5.45 17.75
CA ALA A 41 -5.83 5.63 17.62
C ALA A 41 -6.34 5.29 16.21
N CYS A 42 -5.50 4.73 15.34
CA CYS A 42 -5.86 4.36 13.98
C CYS A 42 -7.21 3.63 13.96
N GLY A 43 -8.20 4.26 13.33
CA GLY A 43 -9.54 3.73 13.22
C GLY A 43 -9.59 2.44 12.41
N THR A 44 -10.80 1.90 12.26
CA THR A 44 -11.06 0.75 11.40
C THR A 44 -10.66 1.08 9.96
N ALA A 45 -10.00 0.15 9.26
CA ALA A 45 -9.72 0.30 7.85
C ALA A 45 -11.04 0.60 7.10
N ALA A 46 -11.11 1.76 6.46
CA ALA A 46 -12.30 2.22 5.74
C ALA A 46 -12.39 1.53 4.37
N LEU A 47 -12.69 0.23 4.39
CA LEU A 47 -12.80 -0.61 3.18
C LEU A 47 -14.21 -0.55 2.55
N GLY A 48 -15.20 -0.01 3.26
CA GLY A 48 -16.59 0.06 2.82
C GLY A 48 -17.15 -1.32 2.45
N ASP A 49 -18.07 -1.34 1.48
CA ASP A 49 -18.73 -2.56 0.99
C ASP A 49 -17.88 -3.33 -0.04
N VAL A 50 -16.62 -2.95 -0.25
CA VAL A 50 -15.73 -3.60 -1.24
C VAL A 50 -15.29 -4.98 -0.78
N GLU A 51 -15.18 -5.18 0.54
CA GLU A 51 -14.78 -6.44 1.18
C GLU A 51 -13.61 -7.17 0.48
N PRO A 52 -12.46 -6.50 0.29
CA PRO A 52 -11.34 -7.12 -0.40
C PRO A 52 -10.84 -8.34 0.36
N ALA A 53 -10.39 -9.35 -0.37
CA ALA A 53 -9.69 -10.47 0.24
C ALA A 53 -8.48 -9.95 1.03
N ALA A 54 -8.31 -10.46 2.26
CA ALA A 54 -7.26 -10.03 3.16
C ALA A 54 -6.54 -11.23 3.78
N THR A 55 -5.23 -11.09 3.98
CA THR A 55 -4.42 -12.00 4.79
C THR A 55 -3.80 -11.18 5.91
N MET A 56 -3.90 -11.67 7.15
CA MET A 56 -3.21 -11.07 8.30
C MET A 56 -2.07 -11.96 8.76
N ILE A 57 -0.88 -11.39 8.84
CA ILE A 57 0.32 -12.06 9.33
C ILE A 57 0.93 -11.26 10.47
N VAL A 58 1.53 -11.95 11.43
CA VAL A 58 2.33 -11.31 12.49
C VAL A 58 3.80 -11.44 12.10
N GLY A 59 4.41 -10.31 11.76
CA GLY A 59 5.83 -10.25 11.40
C GLY A 59 6.75 -10.27 12.62
N ALA A 60 8.03 -10.55 12.38
CA ALA A 60 9.05 -10.45 13.43
C ALA A 60 9.25 -9.00 13.88
N ARG A 61 9.38 -8.04 12.94
CA ARG A 61 9.54 -6.57 13.15
C ARG A 61 9.19 -5.76 11.89
N PHE A 62 8.81 -4.50 12.06
CA PHE A 62 8.70 -3.49 10.98
C PHE A 62 10.00 -2.66 10.83
N VAL A 63 10.06 -1.82 9.79
CA VAL A 63 11.21 -0.93 9.51
C VAL A 63 11.47 0.05 10.66
N ALA A 64 10.43 0.58 11.30
CA ALA A 64 10.53 1.44 12.47
C ALA A 64 9.75 0.84 13.66
N PRO A 65 10.27 0.94 14.91
CA PRO A 65 9.67 0.29 16.08
C PRO A 65 8.29 0.84 16.48
N GLU A 66 8.00 2.09 16.11
CA GLU A 66 6.71 2.75 16.31
C GLU A 66 5.61 2.23 15.38
N MET A 67 5.95 1.62 14.24
CA MET A 67 4.97 1.04 13.31
C MET A 67 4.34 -0.20 13.93
N LYS A 68 3.00 -0.26 13.93
CA LYS A 68 2.24 -1.37 14.55
C LYS A 68 1.51 -2.25 13.56
N VAL A 69 1.17 -1.69 12.41
CA VAL A 69 0.48 -2.39 11.33
C VAL A 69 0.96 -1.82 10.00
N GLU A 70 1.01 -2.69 9.00
CA GLU A 70 1.23 -2.35 7.61
C GLU A 70 0.12 -2.98 6.79
N ILE A 71 -0.46 -2.21 5.88
CA ILE A 71 -1.47 -2.69 4.94
C ILE A 71 -0.96 -2.46 3.52
N GLU A 72 -1.04 -3.51 2.72
CA GLU A 72 -0.86 -3.49 1.27
C GLU A 72 -2.22 -3.67 0.59
N ALA A 73 -2.38 -3.05 -0.58
CA ALA A 73 -3.64 -3.11 -1.30
C ALA A 73 -3.41 -3.21 -2.81
N ASP A 74 -4.17 -4.09 -3.44
CA ASP A 74 -4.25 -4.25 -4.87
C ASP A 74 -5.66 -3.88 -5.34
N ALA A 75 -5.74 -3.25 -6.50
CA ALA A 75 -7.00 -2.83 -7.09
C ALA A 75 -7.02 -3.05 -8.60
N VAL A 76 -8.23 -3.16 -9.15
CA VAL A 76 -8.48 -3.25 -10.59
C VAL A 76 -9.43 -2.12 -10.97
N VAL A 77 -9.02 -1.29 -11.93
CA VAL A 77 -9.86 -0.25 -12.52
C VAL A 77 -10.42 -0.80 -13.83
N LEU A 78 -11.72 -1.10 -13.81
CA LEU A 78 -12.49 -1.43 -15.01
C LEU A 78 -12.86 -0.11 -15.71
N GLY A 79 -12.57 -0.04 -17.00
CA GLY A 79 -12.90 1.11 -17.85
C GLY A 79 -14.37 1.16 -18.23
#